data_AF-A0A835HBS4-F1
#
_entry.id   AF-A0A835HBS4-F1
#
_cell.length_a   1.000
_cell.length_b   1.000
_cell.length_c   1.000
_cell.angle_alpha   90.00
_cell.angle_beta   90.00
_cell.angle_gamma   90.00
#
_symmetry.space_group_name_H-M   'P 1'
#
loop_
_entity.id
_entity.type
_entity.pdbx_description
1 polymer ?
#
loop_
_entity_poly.entity_id
_entity_poly.type
_entity_poly.pdbx_seq_one_letter_code
_entity_poly.pdbx_strand_id
1 'polypeptide(L)'
;MRANAKEIAFGRASRTDSSVGIDKLADAVGVTLGPRDPMENAGATLIREVASKTNDSAGDGTTTASILAREIIKLGLLSVTSGANPVSIKKGIDKTIQGLVAELEKKTRSIEGRDDVKVAATISAGNDKDIGIMIADAIDKFGADGVLSIASSSSFETTVNVEEGMEIDKGYISPQFVTNPEKLIAEFENAKVLVTDQKISSIKDIIPLLEKTTQL
;
A
#
# COMPACT_ATOMS: atom_id res chain seq x y z
N MET A 1 -29.25 -1.59 34.71
CA MET A 1 -28.12 -2.42 35.18
C MET A 1 -27.06 -1.45 35.69
N ARG A 2 -26.90 -1.31 37.02
CA ARG A 2 -25.93 -0.38 37.62
C ARG A 2 -24.53 -0.93 37.37
N ALA A 3 -23.65 -0.14 36.75
CA ALA A 3 -22.24 -0.49 36.63
C ALA A 3 -21.65 -0.54 38.05
N ASN A 4 -21.28 -1.73 38.50
CA ASN A 4 -20.59 -1.92 39.78
C ASN A 4 -19.25 -1.18 39.74
N ALA A 5 -18.89 -0.54 40.85
CA ALA A 5 -17.62 0.15 41.01
C ALA A 5 -16.45 -0.81 40.71
N LYS A 6 -15.47 -0.35 39.93
CA LYS A 6 -14.23 -1.11 39.67
C LYS A 6 -13.56 -1.43 41.00
N GLU A 7 -13.55 -2.70 41.40
CA GLU A 7 -12.81 -3.18 42.55
C GLU A 7 -11.31 -2.94 42.31
N ILE A 8 -10.68 -2.13 43.16
CA ILE A 8 -9.25 -1.85 43.07
C ILE A 8 -8.52 -2.99 43.78
N ALA A 9 -8.04 -3.97 43.00
CA ALA A 9 -7.23 -5.06 43.50
C ALA A 9 -5.80 -4.57 43.82
N PHE A 10 -5.29 -4.93 45.00
CA PHE A 10 -3.92 -4.63 45.44
C PHE A 10 -3.12 -5.93 45.67
N GLY A 11 -1.79 -5.85 45.55
CA GLY A 11 -0.90 -6.98 45.84
C GLY A 11 -0.74 -7.97 44.67
N ARG A 12 -0.65 -9.27 44.97
CA ARG A 12 -0.28 -10.31 43.99
C ARG A 12 -1.30 -10.43 42.85
N ALA A 13 -2.60 -10.28 43.16
CA ALA A 13 -3.69 -10.29 42.18
C ALA A 13 -3.59 -9.15 41.15
N SER A 14 -3.25 -7.94 41.62
CA SER A 14 -3.01 -6.76 40.77
C SER A 14 -1.83 -6.96 39.82
N ARG A 15 -0.76 -7.63 40.29
CA ARG A 15 0.42 -7.94 39.46
C ARG A 15 0.11 -8.97 38.38
N THR A 16 -0.70 -9.98 38.66
CA THR A 16 -1.17 -10.96 37.66
C THR A 16 -2.12 -10.34 36.64
N ASP A 17 -3.06 -9.49 37.05
CA ASP A 17 -3.95 -8.81 36.09
C ASP A 17 -3.18 -7.80 35.23
N SER A 18 -2.18 -7.13 35.81
CA SER A 18 -1.26 -6.27 35.06
C SER A 18 -0.43 -7.06 34.06
N SER A 19 0.09 -8.25 34.43
CA SER A 19 0.85 -9.08 33.48
C SER A 19 -0.03 -9.61 32.35
N VAL A 20 -1.28 -10.00 32.62
CA VAL A 20 -2.24 -10.41 31.58
C VAL A 20 -2.59 -9.24 30.64
N GLY A 21 -2.73 -8.02 31.17
CA GLY A 21 -2.94 -6.82 30.36
C GLY A 21 -1.72 -6.47 29.50
N ILE A 22 -0.51 -6.60 30.07
CA ILE A 22 0.76 -6.41 29.36
C ILE A 22 0.93 -7.46 28.26
N ASP A 23 0.59 -8.73 28.51
CA ASP A 23 0.69 -9.79 27.52
C ASP A 23 -0.30 -9.58 26.37
N LYS A 24 -1.54 -9.14 26.64
CA LYS A 24 -2.49 -8.78 25.56
C LYS A 24 -2.00 -7.62 24.69
N LEU A 25 -1.38 -6.61 25.30
CA LEU A 25 -0.76 -5.50 24.58
C LEU A 25 0.47 -5.98 23.80
N ALA A 26 1.30 -6.83 24.39
CA ALA A 26 2.48 -7.41 23.75
C ALA A 26 2.11 -8.37 22.61
N ASP A 27 0.98 -9.06 22.68
CA ASP A 27 0.46 -9.92 21.62
C ASP A 27 -0.12 -9.07 20.47
N ALA A 28 -0.86 -8.01 20.78
CA ALA A 28 -1.33 -7.04 19.78
C ALA A 28 -0.16 -6.33 19.07
N VAL A 29 0.92 -6.02 19.80
CA VAL A 29 2.17 -5.49 19.26
C VAL A 29 3.00 -6.59 18.56
N GLY A 30 2.89 -7.85 18.98
CA GLY A 30 3.51 -9.00 18.30
C GLY A 30 2.91 -9.24 16.91
N VAL A 31 1.61 -8.97 16.73
CA VAL A 31 0.98 -9.00 15.39
C VAL A 31 1.62 -7.97 14.45
N THR A 32 2.05 -6.81 14.97
CA THR A 32 2.72 -5.78 14.16
C THR A 32 4.22 -6.04 14.00
N LEU A 33 4.94 -6.46 15.06
CA LEU A 33 6.39 -6.68 15.03
C LEU A 33 6.86 -8.07 14.56
N GLY A 34 5.98 -9.07 14.49
CA GLY A 34 6.33 -10.44 14.11
C GLY A 34 6.66 -11.36 15.31
N PRO A 35 6.97 -12.65 15.06
CA PRO A 35 7.29 -13.64 16.09
C PRO A 35 8.43 -13.19 17.02
N ARG A 36 8.40 -13.65 18.29
CA ARG A 36 9.48 -13.34 19.27
C ARG A 36 10.77 -14.10 18.99
N ASP A 37 10.67 -15.30 18.41
CA ASP A 37 11.84 -16.09 18.03
C ASP A 37 12.53 -15.45 16.81
N PRO A 38 13.85 -15.19 16.84
CA PRO A 38 14.56 -14.55 15.74
C PRO A 38 14.50 -15.33 14.42
N MET A 39 14.45 -16.67 14.46
CA MET A 39 14.42 -17.51 13.28
C MET A 39 13.03 -17.51 12.64
N GLU A 40 11.99 -17.61 13.46
CA GLU A 40 10.60 -17.46 13.00
C GLU A 40 10.35 -16.06 12.46
N ASN A 41 10.89 -15.03 13.11
CA ASN A 41 10.74 -13.65 12.66
C ASN A 41 11.47 -13.38 11.34
N ALA A 42 12.65 -13.99 11.13
CA ALA A 42 13.35 -13.92 9.86
C ALA A 42 12.48 -14.51 8.72
N GLY A 43 11.85 -15.66 8.96
CA GLY A 43 10.90 -16.26 8.00
C GLY A 43 9.69 -15.37 7.72
N ALA A 44 9.07 -14.82 8.78
CA ALA A 44 7.94 -13.92 8.65
C ALA A 44 8.30 -12.64 7.87
N THR A 45 9.49 -12.08 8.10
CA THR A 45 9.99 -10.90 7.39
C THR A 45 10.17 -11.17 5.91
N LEU A 46 10.67 -12.35 5.53
CA LEU A 46 10.79 -12.73 4.12
C LEU A 46 9.44 -12.81 3.40
N ILE A 47 8.40 -13.33 4.05
CA ILE A 47 7.05 -13.37 3.46
C ILE A 47 6.45 -11.97 3.35
N ARG A 48 6.65 -11.12 4.38
CA ARG A 48 6.24 -9.71 4.34
C ARG A 48 6.90 -8.96 3.18
N GLU A 49 8.18 -9.19 2.94
CA GLU A 49 8.91 -8.61 1.81
C GLU A 49 8.30 -9.01 0.46
N VAL A 50 7.92 -10.29 0.30
CA VAL A 50 7.23 -10.77 -0.92
C VAL A 50 5.88 -10.06 -1.10
N ALA A 51 5.09 -9.94 -0.03
CA ALA A 51 3.81 -9.24 -0.07
C ALA A 51 3.99 -7.76 -0.41
N SER A 52 4.96 -7.08 0.22
CA SER A 52 5.27 -5.66 -0.03
C SER A 52 5.66 -5.44 -1.49
N LYS A 53 6.61 -6.22 -2.03
CA LYS A 53 7.03 -6.08 -3.43
C LYS A 53 5.91 -6.34 -4.43
N THR A 54 5.01 -7.27 -4.11
CA THR A 54 3.84 -7.54 -4.93
C THR A 54 2.88 -6.35 -4.92
N ASN A 55 2.66 -5.76 -3.74
CA ASN A 55 1.85 -4.56 -3.60
C ASN A 55 2.45 -3.38 -4.37
N ASP A 56 3.76 -3.16 -4.24
CA ASP A 56 4.45 -2.04 -4.90
C ASP A 56 4.45 -2.18 -6.43
N SER A 57 4.51 -3.41 -6.95
CA SER A 57 4.55 -3.66 -8.40
C SER A 57 3.17 -3.77 -9.06
N ALA A 58 2.17 -4.29 -8.35
CA ALA A 58 0.88 -4.67 -8.95
C ALA A 58 -0.34 -4.08 -8.24
N GLY A 59 -0.22 -3.60 -7.00
CA GLY A 59 -1.32 -3.04 -6.20
C GLY A 59 -2.35 -4.04 -5.67
N ASP A 60 -2.28 -5.32 -6.07
CA ASP A 60 -3.15 -6.41 -5.65
C ASP A 60 -2.37 -7.75 -5.64
N GLY A 61 -2.95 -8.81 -5.08
CA GLY A 61 -2.40 -10.17 -5.12
C GLY A 61 -1.42 -10.50 -4.00
N THR A 62 -1.26 -9.62 -3.01
CA THR A 62 -0.36 -9.79 -1.85
C THR A 62 -0.62 -11.10 -1.10
N THR A 63 -1.89 -11.46 -0.94
CA THR A 63 -2.31 -12.70 -0.27
C THR A 63 -1.92 -13.93 -1.10
N THR A 64 -2.21 -13.89 -2.41
CA THR A 64 -1.86 -14.96 -3.35
C THR A 64 -0.34 -15.18 -3.39
N ALA A 65 0.44 -14.11 -3.48
CA ALA A 65 1.90 -14.16 -3.46
C ALA A 65 2.43 -14.77 -2.15
N SER A 66 1.84 -14.39 -1.01
CA SER A 66 2.22 -14.93 0.30
C SER A 66 1.97 -16.44 0.42
N ILE A 67 0.82 -16.91 -0.06
CA ILE A 67 0.46 -18.34 -0.06
C ILE A 67 1.40 -19.14 -0.97
N LEU A 68 1.65 -18.63 -2.19
CA LEU A 68 2.56 -19.27 -3.15
C LEU A 68 3.98 -19.34 -2.60
N ALA A 69 4.49 -18.25 -2.02
CA ALA A 69 5.82 -18.23 -1.42
C ALA A 69 5.93 -19.26 -0.29
N ARG A 70 4.92 -19.32 0.60
CA ARG A 70 4.88 -20.31 1.69
C ARG A 70 4.94 -21.75 1.17
N GLU A 71 4.14 -22.10 0.17
CA GLU A 71 4.12 -23.47 -0.36
C GLU A 71 5.40 -23.83 -1.13
N ILE A 72 5.95 -22.90 -1.92
CA ILE A 72 7.23 -23.10 -2.62
C ILE A 72 8.36 -23.35 -1.61
N ILE A 73 8.42 -22.54 -0.54
CA ILE A 73 9.43 -22.71 0.51
C ILE A 73 9.27 -24.05 1.22
N LYS A 74 8.05 -24.41 1.60
CA LYS A 74 7.75 -25.67 2.30
C LYS A 74 8.16 -26.89 1.48
N LEU A 75 7.75 -26.96 0.21
CA LEU A 75 8.07 -28.07 -0.69
C LEU A 75 9.56 -28.09 -1.09
N GLY A 76 10.15 -26.91 -1.26
CA GLY A 76 11.59 -26.76 -1.49
C GLY A 76 12.41 -27.29 -0.33
N LEU A 77 12.03 -26.95 0.91
CA LEU A 77 12.70 -27.43 2.12
C LEU A 77 12.62 -28.95 2.25
N LEU A 78 11.45 -29.54 2.02
CA LEU A 78 11.27 -31.01 2.02
C LEU A 78 12.15 -31.71 0.97
N SER A 79 12.32 -31.08 -0.19
CA SER A 79 13.18 -31.62 -1.25
C SER A 79 14.65 -31.55 -0.86
N VAL A 80 15.08 -30.44 -0.25
CA VAL A 80 16.46 -30.25 0.24
C VAL A 80 16.78 -31.21 1.39
N THR A 81 15.87 -31.40 2.36
CA THR A 81 16.07 -32.36 3.44
C THR A 81 16.13 -33.81 2.95
N SER A 82 15.53 -34.10 1.80
CA SER A 82 15.63 -35.39 1.09
C SER A 82 16.94 -35.55 0.30
N GLY A 83 17.88 -34.61 0.38
CA GLY A 83 19.21 -34.69 -0.24
C GLY A 83 19.31 -34.05 -1.63
N ALA A 84 18.26 -33.39 -2.12
CA ALA A 84 18.32 -32.70 -3.41
C ALA A 84 19.14 -31.40 -3.31
N ASN A 85 19.84 -31.06 -4.40
CA ASN A 85 20.67 -29.86 -4.47
C ASN A 85 19.79 -28.58 -4.53
N PRO A 86 19.87 -27.66 -3.53
CA PRO A 86 19.07 -26.43 -3.49
C PRO A 86 19.22 -25.55 -4.73
N VAL A 87 20.44 -25.46 -5.28
CA VAL A 87 20.73 -24.64 -6.46
C VAL A 87 20.03 -25.20 -7.70
N SER A 88 19.95 -26.52 -7.81
CA SER A 88 19.27 -27.18 -8.93
C SER A 88 17.75 -27.02 -8.83
N ILE A 89 17.19 -27.14 -7.63
CA ILE A 89 15.76 -26.88 -7.36
C ILE A 89 15.42 -25.44 -7.77
N LYS A 90 16.20 -24.46 -7.29
CA LYS A 90 15.99 -23.04 -7.63
C LYS A 90 16.01 -22.79 -9.13
N LYS A 91 16.99 -23.36 -9.85
CA LYS A 91 17.04 -23.28 -11.32
C LYS A 91 15.81 -23.90 -12.00
N GLY A 92 15.31 -25.01 -11.48
CA GLY A 92 14.08 -25.65 -11.97
C GLY A 92 12.85 -24.78 -11.76
N ILE A 93 12.74 -24.16 -10.58
CA ILE A 93 11.67 -23.21 -10.25
C ILE A 93 11.73 -22.01 -11.20
N ASP A 94 12.89 -21.37 -11.36
CA ASP A 94 13.06 -20.22 -12.26
C ASP A 94 12.62 -20.54 -13.70
N LYS A 95 13.04 -21.70 -14.23
CA LYS A 95 12.66 -22.14 -15.57
C LYS A 95 11.16 -22.41 -15.70
N THR A 96 10.54 -22.95 -14.65
CA THR A 96 9.10 -23.20 -14.59
C THR A 96 8.32 -21.89 -14.58
N ILE A 97 8.76 -20.91 -13.79
CA ILE A 97 8.16 -19.56 -13.74
C ILE A 97 8.20 -18.92 -15.12
N GLN A 98 9.35 -18.95 -15.80
CA GLN A 98 9.48 -18.39 -17.16
C GLN A 98 8.48 -19.04 -18.15
N GLY A 99 8.35 -20.35 -18.12
CA GLY A 99 7.38 -21.07 -18.95
C GLY A 99 5.93 -20.73 -18.61
N LEU A 100 5.60 -20.62 -17.32
CA LEU A 100 4.26 -20.27 -16.85
C LEU A 100 3.86 -18.85 -17.23
N VAL A 101 4.76 -17.87 -17.06
CA VAL A 101 4.51 -16.47 -17.44
C VAL A 101 4.24 -16.38 -18.94
N ALA A 102 5.07 -17.01 -19.77
CA ALA A 102 4.87 -17.03 -21.22
C ALA A 102 3.54 -17.67 -21.64
N GLU A 103 3.04 -18.66 -20.88
CA GLU A 103 1.75 -19.28 -21.17
C GLU A 103 0.57 -18.45 -20.67
N LEU A 104 0.73 -17.74 -19.55
CA LEU A 104 -0.26 -16.77 -19.05
C LEU A 104 -0.43 -15.61 -20.04
N GLU A 105 0.67 -15.08 -20.57
CA GLU A 105 0.65 -14.00 -21.58
C GLU A 105 -0.16 -14.38 -22.82
N LYS A 106 -0.09 -15.65 -23.28
CA LYS A 106 -0.88 -16.13 -24.41
C LYS A 106 -2.38 -16.23 -24.11
N LYS A 107 -2.75 -16.37 -22.84
CA LYS A 107 -4.15 -16.47 -22.39
C LYS A 107 -4.74 -15.13 -21.98
N THR A 108 -3.92 -14.07 -21.92
CA THR A 108 -4.37 -12.73 -21.61
C THR A 108 -5.36 -12.24 -22.66
N ARG A 109 -6.46 -11.66 -22.20
CA ARG A 109 -7.41 -10.90 -23.02
C ARG A 109 -7.31 -9.44 -22.62
N SER A 110 -7.20 -8.55 -23.60
CA SER A 110 -7.26 -7.10 -23.35
C SER A 110 -8.62 -6.71 -22.80
N ILE A 111 -8.62 -5.75 -21.88
CA ILE A 111 -9.84 -5.14 -21.34
C ILE A 111 -10.48 -4.31 -22.44
N GLU A 112 -11.72 -4.65 -22.80
CA GLU A 112 -12.46 -3.96 -23.86
C GLU A 112 -13.69 -3.27 -23.26
N GLY A 113 -13.53 -1.99 -22.96
CA GLY A 113 -14.62 -1.10 -22.55
C GLY A 113 -15.00 -1.18 -21.08
N ARG A 114 -16.05 -0.43 -20.74
CA ARG A 114 -16.48 -0.13 -19.37
C ARG A 114 -16.88 -1.37 -18.56
N ASP A 115 -17.48 -2.37 -19.19
CA ASP A 115 -17.98 -3.56 -18.48
C ASP A 115 -16.85 -4.44 -17.95
N ASP A 116 -15.76 -4.62 -18.72
CA ASP A 116 -14.60 -5.39 -18.28
C ASP A 116 -13.90 -4.68 -17.10
N VAL A 117 -13.77 -3.35 -17.16
CA VAL A 117 -13.23 -2.51 -16.06
C VAL A 117 -14.07 -2.65 -14.79
N LYS A 118 -15.40 -2.55 -14.91
CA LYS A 118 -16.34 -2.71 -13.80
C LYS A 118 -16.17 -4.06 -13.11
N VAL A 119 -16.07 -5.14 -13.88
CA VAL A 119 -15.90 -6.50 -13.34
C VAL A 119 -14.57 -6.60 -12.57
N ALA A 120 -13.47 -6.12 -13.14
CA ALA A 120 -12.16 -6.12 -12.49
C ALA A 120 -12.18 -5.32 -11.17
N ALA A 121 -12.69 -4.09 -11.22
CA ALA A 121 -12.78 -3.21 -10.05
C ALA A 121 -13.68 -3.78 -8.94
N THR A 122 -14.83 -4.35 -9.29
CA THR A 122 -15.73 -5.00 -8.31
C THR A 122 -15.05 -6.17 -7.62
N ILE A 123 -14.34 -7.03 -8.35
CA ILE A 123 -13.68 -8.20 -7.76
C ILE A 123 -12.57 -7.75 -6.81
N SER A 124 -11.72 -6.80 -7.23
CA SER A 124 -10.64 -6.27 -6.38
C SER A 124 -11.17 -5.49 -5.17
N ALA A 125 -12.35 -4.87 -5.26
CA ALA A 125 -13.02 -4.20 -4.14
C ALA A 125 -13.75 -5.17 -3.18
N GLY A 126 -13.51 -6.49 -3.26
CA GLY A 126 -14.15 -7.47 -2.39
C GLY A 126 -15.60 -7.79 -2.78
N ASN A 127 -15.91 -7.77 -4.07
CA ASN A 127 -17.26 -7.92 -4.66
C ASN A 127 -18.21 -6.75 -4.37
N ASP A 128 -17.68 -5.56 -4.16
CA ASP A 128 -18.47 -4.33 -4.08
C ASP A 128 -18.83 -3.82 -5.49
N LYS A 129 -20.13 -3.88 -5.81
CA LYS A 129 -20.63 -3.45 -7.11
C LYS A 129 -20.68 -1.94 -7.25
N ASP A 130 -20.98 -1.23 -6.16
CA ASP A 130 -21.15 0.23 -6.19
C ASP A 130 -19.79 0.90 -6.43
N ILE A 131 -18.74 0.41 -5.76
CA ILE A 131 -17.35 0.83 -6.00
C ILE A 131 -16.92 0.51 -7.43
N GLY A 132 -17.20 -0.69 -7.92
CA GLY A 132 -16.83 -1.07 -9.30
C GLY A 132 -17.53 -0.23 -10.37
N ILE A 133 -18.80 0.15 -10.14
CA ILE A 133 -19.54 1.06 -11.03
C ILE A 133 -18.91 2.46 -10.98
N MET A 134 -18.61 3.00 -9.79
CA MET A 134 -18.00 4.31 -9.63
C MET A 134 -16.63 4.40 -10.34
N ILE A 135 -15.79 3.39 -10.20
CA ILE A 135 -14.47 3.34 -10.86
C ILE A 135 -14.63 3.24 -12.37
N ALA A 136 -15.54 2.40 -12.85
CA ALA A 136 -15.80 2.26 -14.28
C ALA A 136 -16.35 3.56 -14.91
N ASP A 137 -17.23 4.27 -14.19
CA ASP A 137 -17.76 5.57 -14.61
C ASP A 137 -16.70 6.67 -14.59
N ALA A 138 -15.74 6.61 -13.66
CA ALA A 138 -14.60 7.52 -13.66
C ALA A 138 -13.72 7.26 -14.90
N ILE A 139 -13.27 6.03 -15.11
CA ILE A 139 -12.37 5.66 -16.22
C ILE A 139 -13.00 5.98 -17.59
N ASP A 140 -14.32 5.77 -17.76
CA ASP A 140 -15.03 6.10 -19.00
C ASP A 140 -15.06 7.62 -19.29
N LYS A 141 -15.02 8.47 -18.25
CA LYS A 141 -14.98 9.94 -18.39
C LYS A 141 -13.60 10.50 -18.69
N PHE A 142 -12.54 9.99 -18.04
CA PHE A 142 -11.17 10.52 -18.17
C PHE A 142 -10.34 9.81 -19.25
N GLY A 143 -10.78 8.64 -19.70
CA GLY A 143 -9.94 7.72 -20.48
C GLY A 143 -9.00 6.92 -19.58
N ALA A 144 -8.39 5.87 -20.14
CA ALA A 144 -7.55 4.93 -19.39
C ALA A 144 -6.30 5.56 -18.75
N ASP A 145 -5.85 6.72 -19.25
CA ASP A 145 -4.65 7.43 -18.80
C ASP A 145 -4.95 8.53 -17.76
N GLY A 146 -6.20 8.64 -17.29
CA GLY A 146 -6.61 9.64 -16.30
C GLY A 146 -6.03 9.37 -14.91
N VAL A 147 -5.71 10.44 -14.18
CA VAL A 147 -5.23 10.37 -12.79
C VAL A 147 -6.42 10.25 -11.85
N LEU A 148 -6.44 9.20 -11.03
CA LEU A 148 -7.43 8.99 -9.98
C LEU A 148 -6.84 9.35 -8.62
N SER A 149 -7.42 10.35 -7.96
CA SER A 149 -7.09 10.72 -6.58
C SER A 149 -8.26 10.36 -5.64
N ILE A 150 -7.91 9.89 -4.44
CA ILE A 150 -8.90 9.53 -3.41
C ILE A 150 -8.79 10.56 -2.28
N ALA A 151 -9.90 11.24 -1.98
CA ALA A 151 -9.98 12.19 -0.89
C ALA A 151 -11.00 11.74 0.17
N SER A 152 -10.62 11.90 1.44
CA SER A 152 -11.52 11.67 2.57
C SER A 152 -12.49 12.85 2.70
N SER A 153 -13.80 12.61 2.61
CA SER A 153 -14.83 13.60 2.88
C SER A 153 -15.54 13.31 4.21
N SER A 154 -16.17 14.33 4.79
CA SER A 154 -17.03 14.20 5.97
C SER A 154 -18.47 13.78 5.63
N SER A 155 -18.77 13.56 4.36
CA SER A 155 -20.08 13.11 3.89
C SER A 155 -20.23 11.59 4.08
N PHE A 156 -21.47 11.12 4.16
CA PHE A 156 -21.79 9.69 4.14
C PHE A 156 -21.75 9.10 2.73
N GLU A 157 -21.88 9.94 1.71
CA GLU A 157 -21.91 9.51 0.30
C GLU A 157 -20.53 9.61 -0.33
N THR A 158 -20.17 8.59 -1.10
CA THR A 158 -18.98 8.61 -1.97
C THR A 158 -19.35 9.32 -3.28
N THR A 159 -18.66 10.41 -3.57
CA THR A 159 -18.86 11.18 -4.80
C THR A 159 -17.63 11.09 -5.68
N VAL A 160 -17.85 11.09 -7.00
CA VAL A 160 -16.77 11.18 -8.00
C VAL A 160 -16.80 12.59 -8.58
N ASN A 161 -15.81 13.39 -8.20
CA ASN A 161 -15.62 14.73 -8.75
C ASN A 161 -14.59 14.69 -9.88
N VAL A 162 -14.92 15.35 -10.98
CA VAL A 162 -14.05 15.48 -12.13
C VAL A 162 -13.48 16.89 -12.11
N GLU A 163 -12.16 16.99 -11.93
CA GLU A 163 -11.43 18.24 -11.99
C GLU A 163 -10.44 18.18 -13.16
N GLU A 164 -10.38 19.25 -13.94
CA GLU A 164 -9.32 19.41 -14.94
C GLU A 164 -8.03 19.83 -14.22
N GLY A 165 -7.01 18.98 -14.32
CA GLY A 165 -5.74 19.18 -13.65
C GLY A 165 -4.58 18.52 -14.39
N MET A 166 -3.39 18.63 -13.82
CA MET A 166 -2.17 18.03 -14.36
C MET A 166 -1.36 17.44 -13.22
N GLU A 167 -0.97 16.17 -13.35
CA GLU A 167 0.01 15.53 -12.48
C GLU A 167 1.38 15.58 -13.14
N ILE A 168 2.43 15.82 -12.35
CA ILE A 168 3.82 15.71 -12.77
C ILE A 168 4.48 14.73 -11.84
N ASP A 169 5.21 13.75 -12.39
CA ASP A 169 5.98 12.76 -11.64
C ASP A 169 7.25 13.37 -11.00
N LYS A 170 7.04 14.36 -10.12
CA LYS A 170 8.04 15.08 -9.35
C LYS A 170 7.46 15.47 -7.99
N GLY A 171 8.05 14.94 -6.92
CA GLY A 171 7.75 15.33 -5.55
C GLY A 171 8.47 16.61 -5.10
N TYR A 172 8.24 16.98 -3.83
CA TYR A 172 8.92 18.09 -3.19
C TYR A 172 10.43 17.83 -2.98
N ILE A 173 11.25 18.88 -3.08
CA ILE A 173 12.71 18.77 -2.95
C ILE A 173 13.15 18.48 -1.50
N SER A 174 12.40 18.99 -0.52
CA SER A 174 12.69 18.87 0.90
C SER A 174 11.43 18.44 1.67
N PRO A 175 11.53 17.50 2.62
CA PRO A 175 10.42 17.14 3.52
C PRO A 175 9.89 18.31 4.34
N GLN A 176 10.65 19.41 4.45
CA GLN A 176 10.20 20.62 5.15
C GLN A 176 9.04 21.33 4.44
N PHE A 177 8.72 20.97 3.19
CA PHE A 177 7.56 21.51 2.47
C PHE A 177 6.25 20.78 2.79
N VAL A 178 6.27 19.71 3.59
CA VAL A 178 5.06 18.99 4.00
C VAL A 178 4.20 19.89 4.88
N THR A 179 2.99 20.19 4.42
CA THR A 179 1.99 20.97 5.19
C THR A 179 1.06 20.06 5.99
N ASN A 180 0.89 18.81 5.57
CA ASN A 180 0.09 17.80 6.26
C ASN A 180 0.99 16.63 6.74
N PRO A 181 1.42 16.63 8.02
CA PRO A 181 2.33 15.61 8.54
C PRO A 181 1.76 14.20 8.60
N GLU A 182 0.43 14.05 8.69
CA GLU A 182 -0.22 12.74 8.77
C GLU A 182 -0.19 12.02 7.42
N LYS A 183 -0.48 12.76 6.34
CA LYS A 183 -0.50 12.23 4.98
C LYS A 183 0.85 12.35 4.26
N LEU A 184 1.81 13.09 4.83
CA LEU A 184 3.10 13.42 4.22
C LEU A 184 2.96 14.11 2.85
N ILE A 185 2.02 15.04 2.75
CA ILE A 185 1.72 15.79 1.52
C ILE A 185 1.85 17.31 1.71
N ALA A 186 2.08 18.01 0.61
CA ALA A 186 2.10 19.46 0.54
C ALA A 186 0.83 19.94 -0.18
N GLU A 187 -0.17 20.37 0.58
CA GLU A 187 -1.45 20.89 0.11
C GLU A 187 -1.45 22.42 0.19
N PHE A 188 -1.85 23.09 -0.90
CA PHE A 188 -2.01 24.55 -0.97
C PHE A 188 -3.30 24.91 -1.70
N GLU A 189 -4.03 25.92 -1.20
CA GLU A 189 -5.19 26.50 -1.87
C GLU A 189 -4.80 27.79 -2.61
N ASN A 190 -5.30 27.97 -3.83
CA ASN A 190 -5.03 29.16 -4.68
C ASN A 190 -3.54 29.52 -4.81
N ALA A 191 -2.68 28.51 -4.95
CA ALA A 191 -1.24 28.69 -5.05
C ALA A 191 -0.82 29.31 -6.38
N LYS A 192 0.20 30.18 -6.35
CA LYS A 192 0.86 30.72 -7.54
C LYS A 192 1.93 29.71 -8.00
N VAL A 193 1.91 29.33 -9.28
CA VAL A 193 2.87 28.37 -9.87
C VAL A 193 3.95 29.13 -10.63
N LEU A 194 5.22 28.93 -10.25
CA LEU A 194 6.37 29.45 -10.98
C LEU A 194 6.92 28.38 -11.93
N VAL A 195 6.92 28.67 -13.23
CA VAL A 195 7.52 27.82 -14.26
C VAL A 195 8.77 28.52 -14.80
N THR A 196 9.91 27.83 -14.77
CA THR A 196 11.18 28.33 -15.29
C THR A 196 11.94 27.19 -15.98
N ASP A 197 12.64 27.51 -17.05
CA ASP A 197 13.55 26.60 -17.77
C ASP A 197 14.97 26.62 -17.18
N GLN A 198 15.25 27.51 -16.24
CA GLN A 198 16.56 27.70 -15.63
C GLN A 198 16.64 27.09 -14.22
N LYS A 199 17.81 26.55 -13.89
CA LYS A 199 18.08 26.04 -12.54
C LYS A 199 18.27 27.20 -11.56
N ILE A 200 17.36 27.32 -10.60
CA ILE A 200 17.46 28.27 -9.49
C ILE A 200 18.58 27.82 -8.56
N SER A 201 19.70 28.53 -8.58
CA SER A 201 20.90 28.20 -7.77
C SER A 201 21.19 29.23 -6.69
N SER A 202 20.69 30.46 -6.86
CA SER A 202 20.89 31.58 -5.95
C SER A 202 19.55 32.12 -5.46
N ILE A 203 19.48 32.45 -4.16
CA ILE A 203 18.30 33.07 -3.55
C ILE A 203 18.00 34.45 -4.14
N LYS A 204 19.00 35.15 -4.67
CA LYS A 204 18.82 36.49 -5.25
C LYS A 204 17.89 36.49 -6.46
N ASP A 205 17.82 35.37 -7.17
CA ASP A 205 17.03 35.24 -8.40
C ASP A 205 15.54 35.11 -8.09
N ILE A 206 15.18 34.63 -6.89
CA ILE A 206 13.79 34.37 -6.49
C ILE A 206 13.21 35.43 -5.55
N ILE A 207 14.04 36.19 -4.82
CA ILE A 207 13.59 37.23 -3.88
C ILE A 207 12.59 38.23 -4.52
N PRO A 208 12.87 38.82 -5.69
CA PRO A 208 11.95 39.80 -6.29
C PRO A 208 10.59 39.19 -6.65
N LEU A 209 10.55 37.89 -6.96
CA LEU A 209 9.31 37.17 -7.25
C LEU A 209 8.53 36.92 -5.95
N LEU A 210 9.20 36.48 -4.89
CA LEU A 210 8.57 36.23 -3.59
C LEU A 210 7.96 37.49 -2.97
N GLU A 211 8.65 38.62 -3.09
CA GLU A 211 8.15 39.92 -2.63
C GLU A 211 6.85 40.30 -3.36
N LYS A 212 6.82 40.15 -4.69
CA LYS A 212 5.62 40.39 -5.50
C LYS A 212 4.48 39.44 -5.15
N THR A 213 4.77 38.18 -4.85
CA THR A 213 3.71 37.22 -4.49
C THR A 213 3.07 37.50 -3.14
N THR A 214 3.77 38.19 -2.23
CA THR A 214 3.30 38.51 -0.87
C THR A 214 2.50 39.83 -0.81
N GLN A 215 2.74 40.75 -1.75
CA GLN A 215 2.06 42.05 -1.81
C GLN A 215 0.70 42.03 -2.55
N LEU A 216 0.36 40.91 -3.20
CA LEU A 216 -0.85 40.68 -4.01
C LEU A 216 -1.67 39.55 -3.40
#